data_AF-A0A0B5BIA4-F1
#
_entry.id   AF-A0A0B5BIA4-F1
#
_cell.length_a   1.000
_cell.length_b   1.000
_cell.length_c   1.000
_cell.angle_alpha   90.00
_cell.angle_beta   90.00
_cell.angle_gamma   90.00
#
_symmetry.space_group_name_H-M   'P 1'
#
loop_
_entity.id
_entity.type
_entity.pdbx_description
1 polymer ?
#
loop_
_entity_poly.entity_id
_entity_poly.type
_entity_poly.pdbx_seq_one_letter_code
_entity_poly.pdbx_strand_id
1 'polypeptide(L)'
;MAALEAVEWFSKGVEALGHDHVYLARTCFERAAEMDLTPEACSYLALCQARTRGRFEDAVELARESIVGEPGNAVHYLNLGRIYLLAGRRGEAIDTFREGLKYGRNEEIVAELEKVGLRKPPPIPSLPRNHPLNKYVGIVMARLGLR
;
A
#
# COMPACT_ATOMS: atom_id res chain seq x y z
N MET A 1 -19.84 22.52 -12.25
CA MET A 1 -20.39 21.24 -12.75
C MET A 1 -19.29 20.19 -12.83
N ALA A 2 -18.23 20.38 -13.61
CA ALA A 2 -17.11 19.43 -13.71
C ALA A 2 -16.46 19.02 -12.37
N ALA A 3 -16.24 19.95 -11.45
CA ALA A 3 -15.68 19.63 -10.12
C ALA A 3 -16.60 18.76 -9.26
N LEU A 4 -17.93 18.91 -9.37
CA LEU A 4 -18.88 18.07 -8.64
C LEU A 4 -18.88 16.63 -9.20
N GLU A 5 -18.79 16.51 -10.52
CA GLU A 5 -18.68 15.22 -11.20
C GLU A 5 -17.35 14.52 -10.85
N ALA A 6 -16.24 15.26 -10.76
CA ALA A 6 -14.95 14.71 -10.35
C ALA A 6 -15.00 14.08 -8.94
N VAL A 7 -15.65 14.76 -7.98
CA VAL A 7 -15.86 14.23 -6.63
C VAL A 7 -16.77 12.99 -6.63
N GLU A 8 -17.81 12.97 -7.49
CA GLU A 8 -18.67 11.81 -7.62
C GLU A 8 -17.90 10.58 -8.16
N TRP A 9 -17.08 10.78 -9.19
CA TRP A 9 -16.20 9.72 -9.71
C TRP A 9 -15.19 9.24 -8.68
N PHE A 10 -14.61 10.16 -7.91
CA PHE A 10 -13.70 9.82 -6.82
C PHE A 10 -14.40 8.96 -5.76
N SER A 11 -15.58 9.36 -5.31
CA SER A 11 -16.37 8.61 -4.32
C SER A 11 -16.71 7.20 -4.80
N LYS A 12 -17.12 7.06 -6.08
CA LYS A 12 -17.35 5.75 -6.71
C LYS A 12 -16.08 4.90 -6.76
N GLY A 13 -14.93 5.53 -7.01
CA GLY A 13 -13.64 4.85 -6.99
C GLY A 13 -13.28 4.28 -5.62
N VAL A 14 -13.51 5.05 -4.56
CA VAL A 14 -13.29 4.61 -3.17
C VAL A 14 -14.24 3.49 -2.78
N GLU A 15 -15.52 3.60 -3.13
CA GLU A 15 -16.51 2.53 -2.90
C GLU A 15 -16.11 1.23 -3.62
N ALA A 16 -15.69 1.33 -4.88
CA ALA A 16 -15.21 0.19 -5.64
C ALA A 16 -13.97 -0.47 -5.02
N LEU A 17 -13.05 0.30 -4.42
CA LEU A 17 -11.93 -0.25 -3.65
C LEU A 17 -12.40 -1.00 -2.39
N GLY A 18 -13.44 -0.49 -1.71
CA GLY A 18 -14.06 -1.17 -0.57
C GLY A 18 -14.61 -2.56 -0.92
N HIS A 19 -15.07 -2.74 -2.16
CA HIS A 19 -15.53 -4.02 -2.70
C HIS A 19 -14.44 -4.83 -3.44
N ASP A 20 -13.18 -4.41 -3.37
CA ASP A 20 -12.03 -5.00 -4.09
C ASP A 20 -12.20 -5.05 -5.62
N HIS A 21 -13.08 -4.21 -6.18
CA HIS A 21 -13.29 -4.05 -7.62
C HIS A 21 -12.23 -3.13 -8.22
N VAL A 22 -10.96 -3.55 -8.19
CA VAL A 22 -9.80 -2.70 -8.51
C VAL A 22 -9.83 -2.14 -9.93
N TYR A 23 -10.34 -2.89 -10.92
CA TYR A 23 -10.45 -2.39 -12.30
C TYR A 23 -11.47 -1.25 -12.43
N LEU A 24 -12.63 -1.39 -11.79
CA LEU A 24 -13.65 -0.35 -11.76
C LEU A 24 -13.14 0.88 -11.02
N ALA A 25 -12.54 0.68 -9.84
CA ALA A 25 -11.94 1.75 -9.06
C ALA A 25 -10.94 2.55 -9.88
N ARG A 26 -10.06 1.86 -10.62
CA ARG A 26 -9.10 2.51 -11.50
C ARG A 26 -9.78 3.40 -12.54
N THR A 27 -10.79 2.90 -13.24
CA THR A 27 -11.51 3.69 -14.25
C THR A 27 -12.18 4.90 -13.62
N CYS A 28 -12.77 4.76 -12.44
CA CYS A 28 -13.34 5.88 -11.70
C CYS A 28 -12.28 6.94 -11.34
N PHE A 29 -11.11 6.53 -10.86
CA PHE A 29 -10.02 7.48 -10.55
C PHE A 29 -9.39 8.11 -11.80
N GLU A 30 -9.29 7.38 -12.91
CA GLU A 30 -8.87 7.95 -14.20
C GLU A 30 -9.84 9.06 -14.65
N ARG A 31 -11.15 8.82 -14.55
CA ARG A 31 -12.18 9.83 -14.84
C ARG A 31 -12.11 11.02 -13.90
N ALA A 32 -11.90 10.79 -12.61
CA ALA A 32 -11.75 11.87 -11.64
C ALA A 32 -10.53 12.74 -12.00
N ALA A 33 -9.37 12.12 -12.29
CA ALA A 33 -8.14 12.81 -12.64
C ALA A 33 -8.19 13.54 -14.00
N GLU A 34 -8.96 13.04 -14.97
CA GLU A 34 -9.23 13.73 -16.25
C GLU A 34 -9.97 15.07 -16.05
N MET A 35 -10.85 15.13 -15.03
CA MET A 35 -11.67 16.30 -14.74
C MET A 35 -10.98 17.28 -13.80
N ASP A 36 -10.36 16.74 -12.74
CA ASP A 36 -9.62 17.51 -11.75
C ASP A 36 -8.46 16.69 -11.18
N LEU A 37 -7.24 17.16 -11.40
CA LEU A 37 -6.03 16.46 -10.99
C LEU A 37 -5.70 16.80 -9.53
N THR A 38 -6.34 16.08 -8.61
CA THR A 38 -6.08 16.21 -7.17
C THR A 38 -4.99 15.23 -6.71
N PRO A 39 -4.17 15.60 -5.70
CA PRO A 39 -3.20 14.68 -5.08
C PRO A 39 -3.87 13.42 -4.55
N GLU A 40 -5.09 13.51 -4.00
CA GLU A 40 -5.87 12.35 -3.58
C GLU A 40 -6.21 11.42 -4.75
N ALA A 41 -6.76 11.94 -5.86
CA ALA A 41 -7.06 11.11 -7.03
C ALA A 41 -5.80 10.43 -7.58
N CYS A 42 -4.67 11.14 -7.67
CA CYS A 42 -3.39 10.58 -8.09
C CYS A 42 -2.92 9.44 -7.16
N SER A 43 -3.04 9.62 -5.85
CA SER A 43 -2.60 8.63 -4.86
C SER A 43 -3.39 7.33 -4.96
N TYR A 44 -4.72 7.41 -5.10
CA TYR A 44 -5.57 6.23 -5.27
C TYR A 44 -5.42 5.59 -6.65
N LEU A 45 -5.22 6.40 -7.70
CA LEU A 45 -4.94 5.91 -9.04
C LEU A 45 -3.62 5.11 -9.06
N ALA A 46 -2.56 5.62 -8.42
CA ALA A 46 -1.29 4.92 -8.28
C ALA A 46 -1.46 3.54 -7.63
N LEU A 47 -2.22 3.47 -6.53
CA LEU A 47 -2.51 2.20 -5.87
C LEU A 47 -3.23 1.21 -6.81
N CYS A 48 -4.23 1.69 -7.55
CA CYS A 48 -4.97 0.87 -8.50
C CYS A 48 -4.09 0.40 -9.68
N GLN A 49 -3.19 1.25 -10.16
CA GLN A 49 -2.24 0.90 -11.22
C GLN A 49 -1.25 -0.16 -10.74
N ALA A 50 -0.71 -0.03 -9.53
CA ALA A 50 0.16 -1.05 -8.93
C ALA A 50 -0.54 -2.41 -8.83
N ARG A 51 -1.80 -2.43 -8.37
CA ARG A 51 -2.59 -3.67 -8.24
C ARG A 51 -2.98 -4.30 -9.58
N THR A 52 -3.25 -3.52 -10.61
CA THR A 52 -3.76 -4.03 -11.91
C THR A 52 -2.70 -4.32 -12.95
N ARG A 53 -1.64 -3.50 -13.01
CA ARG A 53 -0.63 -3.56 -14.09
C ARG A 53 0.71 -4.12 -13.63
N GLY A 54 0.96 -4.20 -12.31
CA GLY A 54 2.25 -4.62 -11.75
C GLY A 54 3.42 -3.69 -12.09
N ARG A 55 3.15 -2.48 -12.61
CA ARG A 55 4.15 -1.45 -12.86
C ARG A 55 4.35 -0.63 -11.59
N PHE A 56 5.15 -1.19 -10.69
CA PHE A 56 5.31 -0.65 -9.34
C PHE A 56 6.08 0.66 -9.33
N GLU A 57 7.10 0.82 -10.16
CA GLU A 57 7.93 2.01 -10.25
C GLU A 57 7.10 3.22 -10.70
N ASP A 58 6.34 3.09 -11.80
CA ASP A 58 5.42 4.14 -12.28
C ASP A 58 4.41 4.56 -11.20
N ALA A 59 3.86 3.57 -10.47
CA ALA A 59 2.92 3.82 -9.39
C ALA A 59 3.58 4.50 -8.17
N VAL A 60 4.82 4.15 -7.85
CA VAL A 60 5.59 4.79 -6.78
C VAL A 60 5.83 6.27 -7.11
N GLU A 61 6.23 6.59 -8.33
CA GLU A 61 6.44 7.99 -8.75
C GLU A 61 5.14 8.81 -8.65
N LEU A 62 4.03 8.28 -9.17
CA LEU A 62 2.72 8.95 -9.09
C LEU A 62 2.26 9.15 -7.64
N ALA A 63 2.49 8.17 -6.76
CA ALA A 63 2.18 8.30 -5.34
C ALA A 63 3.09 9.31 -4.63
N ARG A 64 4.37 9.42 -5.04
CA ARG A 64 5.31 10.44 -4.52
C ARG A 64 4.89 11.85 -4.93
N GLU A 65 4.43 12.05 -6.15
CA GLU A 65 3.88 13.34 -6.60
C GLU A 65 2.70 13.78 -5.73
N SER A 66 1.85 12.83 -5.34
CA SER A 66 0.72 13.10 -4.43
C SER A 66 1.20 13.60 -3.06
N ILE A 67 2.27 13.00 -2.51
CA ILE A 67 2.89 13.46 -1.26
C ILE A 67 3.52 14.85 -1.42
N VAL A 68 4.10 15.17 -2.57
CA VAL A 68 4.64 16.51 -2.83
C VAL A 68 3.53 17.57 -2.86
N GLY A 69 2.37 17.22 -3.43
CA GLY A 69 1.19 18.10 -3.44
C GLY A 69 0.57 18.29 -2.06
N GLU A 70 0.46 17.22 -1.27
CA GLU A 70 -0.15 17.23 0.06
C GLU A 70 0.69 16.45 1.09
N PRO A 71 1.81 17.02 1.58
CA PRO A 71 2.73 16.31 2.47
C PRO A 71 2.14 16.01 3.85
N GLY A 72 1.06 16.69 4.24
CA GLY A 72 0.37 16.48 5.52
C GLY A 72 -0.66 15.34 5.50
N ASN A 73 -0.94 14.73 4.36
CA ASN A 73 -2.00 13.76 4.23
C ASN A 73 -1.48 12.32 4.43
N ALA A 74 -1.78 11.73 5.60
CA ALA A 74 -1.34 10.38 5.95
C ALA A 74 -1.83 9.30 4.96
N VAL A 75 -2.92 9.54 4.23
CA VAL A 75 -3.46 8.60 3.24
C VAL A 75 -2.49 8.38 2.07
N HIS A 76 -1.72 9.40 1.67
CA HIS A 76 -0.74 9.24 0.60
C HIS A 76 0.40 8.29 1.00
N TYR A 77 0.85 8.38 2.25
CA TYR A 77 1.84 7.46 2.80
C TYR A 77 1.29 6.04 2.98
N LEU A 78 0.02 5.90 3.35
CA LEU A 78 -0.67 4.61 3.38
C LEU A 78 -0.68 3.95 1.99
N ASN A 79 -1.10 4.69 0.97
CA ASN A 79 -1.18 4.19 -0.40
C ASN A 79 0.22 3.86 -0.96
N LEU A 80 1.21 4.73 -0.74
CA LEU A 80 2.60 4.45 -1.15
C LEU A 80 3.17 3.23 -0.43
N GLY A 81 2.94 3.08 0.88
CA GLY A 81 3.36 1.90 1.63
C GLY A 81 2.71 0.61 1.11
N ARG A 82 1.41 0.65 0.77
CA ARG A 82 0.71 -0.47 0.10
C ARG A 82 1.33 -0.81 -1.25
N ILE A 83 1.68 0.19 -2.06
CA ILE A 83 2.38 -0.02 -3.35
C ILE A 83 3.73 -0.70 -3.11
N TYR A 84 4.51 -0.27 -2.12
CA TYR A 84 5.77 -0.91 -1.76
C TYR A 84 5.59 -2.37 -1.31
N LEU A 85 4.52 -2.68 -0.57
CA LEU A 85 4.21 -4.07 -0.20
C LEU A 85 3.90 -4.93 -1.43
N LEU A 86 3.13 -4.41 -2.39
CA LEU A 86 2.82 -5.11 -3.65
C LEU A 86 4.10 -5.35 -4.48
N ALA A 87 5.03 -4.41 -4.43
CA ALA A 87 6.35 -4.52 -5.06
C ALA A 87 7.33 -5.45 -4.33
N GLY A 88 6.94 -6.04 -3.17
CA GLY A 88 7.82 -6.85 -2.33
C GLY A 88 8.86 -6.05 -1.52
N ARG A 89 8.82 -4.72 -1.58
CA ARG A 89 9.76 -3.78 -0.94
C ARG A 89 9.33 -3.49 0.50
N ARG A 90 9.34 -4.55 1.33
CA ARG A 90 8.80 -4.50 2.72
C ARG A 90 9.48 -3.46 3.61
N GLY A 91 10.80 -3.27 3.47
CA GLY A 91 11.55 -2.29 4.26
C GLY A 91 11.05 -0.87 4.02
N GLU A 92 10.95 -0.49 2.76
CA GLU A 92 10.47 0.84 2.35
C GLU A 92 9.02 1.06 2.75
N ALA A 93 8.15 0.04 2.63
CA ALA A 93 6.79 0.14 3.11
C ALA A 93 6.72 0.51 4.61
N ILE A 94 7.52 -0.13 5.46
CA ILE A 94 7.57 0.16 6.90
C ILE A 94 8.02 1.60 7.15
N ASP A 95 9.06 2.05 6.46
CA ASP A 95 9.59 3.40 6.64
C ASP A 95 8.57 4.45 6.17
N THR A 96 7.93 4.24 5.02
CA THR A 96 6.86 5.13 4.52
C THR A 96 5.66 5.19 5.48
N PHE A 97 5.22 4.05 6.01
CA PHE A 97 4.14 4.03 7.00
C PHE A 97 4.50 4.81 8.26
N ARG A 98 5.73 4.67 8.76
CA ARG A 98 6.22 5.45 9.91
C ARG A 98 6.26 6.94 9.63
N GLU A 99 6.61 7.34 8.41
CA GLU A 99 6.53 8.75 8.01
C GLU A 99 5.09 9.27 8.00
N GLY A 100 4.15 8.52 7.42
CA GLY A 100 2.73 8.87 7.41
C GLY A 100 2.15 9.09 8.81
N LEU A 101 2.54 8.26 9.77
CA LEU A 101 2.10 8.40 11.17
C LEU A 101 2.62 9.67 11.87
N LYS A 102 3.63 10.35 11.32
CA LYS A 102 4.09 11.66 11.85
C LYS A 102 3.09 12.78 11.54
N TYR A 103 2.34 12.65 10.46
CA TYR A 103 1.39 13.67 9.99
C TYR A 103 -0.04 13.45 10.50
N GLY A 104 -0.36 12.24 10.95
CA GLY A 104 -1.62 11.94 11.61
C GLY A 104 -1.70 10.47 12.01
N ARG A 105 -2.37 10.20 13.13
CA ARG A 105 -2.67 8.81 13.51
C ARG A 105 -3.69 8.24 12.54
N ASN A 106 -3.28 7.27 11.75
CA ASN A 106 -4.13 6.55 10.81
C ASN A 106 -4.19 5.06 11.22
N GLU A 107 -5.39 4.56 11.49
CA GLU A 107 -5.60 3.19 11.97
C GLU A 107 -5.24 2.14 10.92
N GLU A 108 -5.46 2.42 9.64
CA GLU A 108 -5.07 1.52 8.55
C GLU A 108 -3.56 1.37 8.46
N ILE A 109 -2.81 2.47 8.65
CA ILE A 109 -1.34 2.41 8.67
C ILE A 109 -0.85 1.55 9.84
N VAL A 110 -1.47 1.69 11.02
CA VAL A 110 -1.13 0.87 12.19
C VAL A 110 -1.43 -0.61 11.90
N ALA A 111 -2.60 -0.91 11.33
CA ALA A 111 -2.96 -2.28 10.98
C ALA A 111 -2.01 -2.88 9.94
N GLU A 112 -1.59 -2.12 8.92
CA GLU A 112 -0.60 -2.57 7.94
C GLU A 112 0.77 -2.78 8.60
N LEU A 113 1.23 -1.85 9.45
CA LEU A 113 2.47 -2.01 10.21
C LEU A 113 2.44 -3.22 11.14
N GLU A 114 1.29 -3.57 11.73
CA GLU A 114 1.16 -4.79 12.52
C GLU A 114 1.29 -6.02 11.63
N LYS A 115 0.54 -6.11 10.52
CA LYS A 115 0.64 -7.21 9.55
C LYS A 115 2.08 -7.39 9.03
N VAL A 116 2.75 -6.27 8.77
CA VAL A 116 4.12 -6.22 8.21
C VAL A 116 5.19 -6.29 9.31
N GLY A 117 4.85 -6.01 10.55
CA GLY A 117 5.72 -6.12 11.72
C GLY A 117 5.69 -7.52 12.34
N LEU A 118 4.64 -8.29 12.11
CA LEU A 118 4.53 -9.70 12.49
C LEU A 118 5.60 -10.53 11.76
N ARG A 119 6.72 -10.73 12.45
CA ARG A 119 7.74 -11.70 12.06
C ARG A 119 7.11 -13.09 12.13
N LYS A 120 7.08 -13.81 10.99
CA LYS A 120 6.56 -15.19 10.90
C LYS A 120 7.01 -16.01 12.13
N PRO A 121 6.12 -16.80 12.77
CA PRO A 121 6.47 -17.59 13.94
C PRO A 121 7.65 -18.53 13.62
N PRO A 122 8.45 -18.99 14.58
CA PRO A 122 9.46 -20.01 14.27
C PRO A 122 8.81 -21.26 13.63
N PRO A 123 9.52 -21.99 12.75
CA PRO A 123 9.00 -23.23 12.15
C PRO A 123 8.52 -24.24 13.19
N ILE A 124 9.22 -24.31 14.32
CA ILE A 124 8.88 -25.14 15.47
C ILE A 124 8.53 -24.19 16.63
N PRO A 125 7.24 -23.96 16.92
CA PRO A 125 6.78 -23.04 17.97
C PRO A 125 7.25 -23.42 19.37
N SER A 126 7.49 -24.70 19.62
CA SER A 126 7.98 -25.22 20.90
C SER A 126 9.46 -24.95 21.17
N LEU A 127 10.23 -24.51 20.17
CA LEU A 127 11.65 -24.22 20.30
C LEU A 127 11.91 -22.70 20.25
N PRO A 128 12.88 -22.19 21.02
CA PRO A 128 13.26 -20.79 20.94
C PRO A 128 13.88 -20.48 19.56
N ARG A 129 13.80 -19.20 19.14
CA ARG A 129 14.21 -18.77 17.79
C ARG A 129 15.70 -18.98 17.49
N ASN A 130 16.55 -18.90 18.51
CA ASN A 130 17.99 -19.12 18.42
C ASN A 130 18.37 -20.61 18.43
N HIS A 131 17.40 -21.52 18.62
CA HIS A 131 17.66 -22.94 18.63
C HIS A 131 18.19 -23.40 17.26
N PRO A 132 19.29 -24.20 17.19
CA PRO A 132 19.87 -24.64 15.94
C PRO A 132 18.85 -25.24 14.98
N LEU A 133 17.98 -26.15 15.47
CA LEU A 133 16.91 -26.74 14.66
C LEU A 133 15.96 -25.70 14.05
N ASN A 134 15.53 -24.69 14.81
CA ASN A 134 14.68 -23.63 14.27
C ASN A 134 15.40 -22.78 13.22
N LYS A 135 16.70 -22.51 13.43
CA LYS A 135 17.55 -21.79 12.47
C LYS A 135 17.70 -22.57 11.17
N TYR A 136 18.09 -23.84 11.24
CA TYR A 136 18.31 -24.69 10.06
C TYR A 136 17.01 -24.99 9.32
N VAL A 137 15.93 -25.34 10.02
CA VAL A 137 14.61 -25.54 9.39
C VAL A 137 14.14 -24.25 8.73
N GLY A 138 14.33 -23.10 9.37
CA GLY A 138 14.00 -21.80 8.78
C GLY A 138 14.76 -21.54 7.48
N ILE A 139 16.07 -21.82 7.45
CA ILE A 139 16.92 -21.69 6.24
C ILE A 139 16.45 -22.65 5.14
N VAL A 140 16.13 -23.89 5.48
CA VAL A 140 15.67 -24.90 4.51
C VAL A 140 14.31 -24.51 3.93
N MET A 141 13.36 -24.07 4.76
CA MET A 141 12.05 -23.61 4.29
C MET A 141 12.18 -22.39 3.35
N ALA A 142 13.08 -21.45 3.64
CA ALA A 142 13.34 -20.30 2.78
C ALA A 142 13.93 -20.73 1.43
N ARG A 143 14.86 -21.70 1.41
CA ARG A 143 15.42 -22.26 0.16
C ARG A 143 14.40 -23.01 -0.68
N LEU A 144 13.39 -23.61 -0.05
CA LEU A 144 12.31 -24.34 -0.72
C LEU A 144 11.13 -23.44 -1.12
N GLY A 145 11.20 -22.12 -0.89
CA GLY A 145 10.09 -21.20 -1.17
C GLY A 145 8.86 -21.39 -0.27
N LEU A 146 8.97 -22.22 0.77
CA LEU A 146 7.91 -22.47 1.75
C LEU A 146 7.80 -21.32 2.77
N ARG A 147 8.72 -20.35 2.71
CA ARG A 147 8.79 -19.21 3.61
C ARG A 147 9.41 -17.98 3.01
#